data_AF-A0A3D0JJX8-F1
#
_entry.id   AF-A0A3D0JJX8-F1
#
_cell.length_a   1.000
_cell.length_b   1.000
_cell.length_c   1.000
_cell.angle_alpha   90.00
_cell.angle_beta   90.00
_cell.angle_gamma   90.00
#
_symmetry.space_group_name_H-M   'P 1'
#
loop_
_entity.id
_entity.type
_entity.pdbx_description
1 polymer ?
#
loop_
_entity_poly.entity_id
_entity_poly.type
_entity_poly.pdbx_seq_one_letter_code
_entity_poly.pdbx_strand_id
1 'polypeptide(L)' 'SGEDGLDLVRRLLSQAADWLSDEGIMILEVGNTWGLLDREVVARTGEPVQWCQFEFGGHGVCVLSKRELNALYSAF' A
#
# COMPACT_ATOMS: atom_id res chain seq x y z
N SER A 1 -6.36 14.24 5.25
CA SER A 1 -5.12 13.57 5.69
C SER A 1 -5.16 13.55 7.19
N GLY A 2 -5.10 12.37 7.83
CA GLY A 2 -5.08 12.26 9.29
C GLY A 2 -3.82 12.83 9.91
N GLU A 3 -3.59 12.58 11.19
CA GLU A 3 -2.41 13.07 11.93
C GLU A 3 -1.08 12.68 11.28
N ASP A 4 -1.01 11.50 10.64
CA ASP A 4 0.18 10.99 9.96
C ASP A 4 0.09 11.04 8.42
N GLY A 5 -0.99 11.62 7.90
CA GLY A 5 -1.24 11.72 6.47
C GLY A 5 -1.82 10.48 5.79
N LEU A 6 -1.99 9.35 6.50
CA LEU A 6 -2.32 8.06 5.88
C LEU A 6 -3.80 7.65 5.93
N ASP A 7 -4.70 8.42 6.57
CA ASP A 7 -6.12 8.04 6.68
C ASP A 7 -6.78 7.67 5.34
N LEU A 8 -6.56 8.48 4.29
CA LEU A 8 -7.12 8.18 2.97
C LEU A 8 -6.47 6.92 2.37
N VAL A 9 -5.16 6.78 2.54
CA VAL A 9 -4.41 5.60 2.07
C VAL A 9 -4.94 4.33 2.73
N ARG A 10 -5.11 4.33 4.05
CA ARG A 10 -5.65 3.19 4.80
C ARG A 10 -7.04 2.80 4.31
N ARG A 11 -7.92 3.79 4.10
CA ARG A 11 -9.27 3.56 3.56
C ARG A 11 -9.24 3.00 2.13
N LEU A 12 -8.33 3.46 1.28
CA LEU A 12 -8.17 2.92 -0.07
C LEU A 12 -7.69 1.47 -0.03
N LEU A 13 -6.64 1.20 0.74
CA LEU A 13 -6.06 -0.14 0.87
C LEU A 13 -7.05 -1.15 1.44
N SER A 14 -7.90 -0.75 2.39
CA SER A 14 -8.90 -1.63 2.98
C SER A 14 -10.07 -1.99 2.05
N GLN A 15 -10.20 -1.33 0.90
CA GLN A 15 -11.30 -1.53 -0.06
C GLN A 15 -10.80 -1.99 -1.42
N ALA A 16 -9.54 -1.73 -1.77
CA ALA A 16 -9.00 -1.95 -3.11
C ALA A 16 -9.14 -3.41 -3.60
N ALA A 17 -9.04 -4.39 -2.70
CA ALA A 17 -9.16 -5.80 -3.05
C ALA A 17 -10.53 -6.15 -3.67
N ASP A 18 -11.60 -5.47 -3.27
CA ASP A 18 -12.97 -5.69 -3.78
C ASP A 18 -13.11 -5.27 -5.26
N TRP A 19 -12.21 -4.43 -5.76
CA TRP A 19 -12.25 -3.85 -7.10
C TRP A 19 -11.24 -4.46 -8.07
N LEU A 20 -10.37 -5.35 -7.58
CA LEU A 20 -9.34 -6.00 -8.39
C LEU A 20 -9.80 -7.38 -8.89
N SER A 21 -9.40 -7.71 -10.12
CA SER A 21 -9.37 -9.10 -10.58
C SER A 21 -8.42 -9.93 -9.71
N ASP A 22 -8.51 -11.26 -9.79
CA ASP A 22 -7.72 -12.15 -8.91
C ASP A 22 -6.21 -11.95 -9.06
N GLU A 23 -5.74 -11.71 -10.29
CA GLU A 23 -4.34 -11.36 -10.62
C GLU A 23 -4.11 -9.84 -10.74
N GLY A 24 -5.05 -9.03 -10.23
CA GLY A 24 -5.00 -7.58 -10.29
C GLY A 24 -3.97 -6.97 -9.35
N ILE A 25 -3.41 -5.83 -9.77
CA ILE A 25 -2.48 -5.02 -8.97
C ILE A 25 -3.01 -3.60 -8.80
N MET A 26 -2.67 -2.99 -7.67
CA MET A 26 -2.84 -1.58 -7.35
C MET A 26 -1.46 -0.91 -7.40
N ILE A 27 -1.38 0.23 -8.09
CA ILE A 27 -0.23 1.14 -8.02
C ILE A 27 -0.68 2.36 -7.22
N LEU A 28 0.03 2.68 -6.16
CA LEU A 28 -0.35 3.75 -5.23
C LEU A 28 0.82 4.68 -4.97
N GLU A 29 0.58 5.98 -5.15
CA GLU A 29 1.50 7.06 -4.75
C GLU A 29 1.08 7.62 -3.38
N VAL A 30 2.01 7.61 -2.42
CA VAL A 30 1.81 8.15 -1.06
C VAL A 30 2.80 9.27 -0.70
N GLY A 31 3.69 9.64 -1.61
CA GLY A 31 4.65 10.73 -1.42
C GLY A 31 5.52 10.55 -0.16
N ASN A 32 5.74 11.64 0.58
CA ASN A 32 6.70 11.67 1.70
C ASN A 32 6.33 10.80 2.92
N THR A 33 5.10 10.29 3.00
CA THR A 33 4.66 9.41 4.10
C THR A 33 4.93 7.93 3.83
N TRP A 34 5.61 7.60 2.73
CA TRP A 34 5.90 6.22 2.31
C TRP A 34 6.56 5.36 3.39
N GLY A 35 7.51 5.92 4.14
CA GLY A 35 8.23 5.18 5.19
C GLY A 35 7.35 4.83 6.40
N LEU A 36 6.26 5.58 6.64
CA LEU A 36 5.29 5.23 7.67
C LEU A 36 4.40 4.08 7.20
N LEU A 37 3.95 4.12 5.94
CA LEU A 37 3.17 3.05 5.35
C LEU A 37 3.97 1.74 5.31
N ASP A 38 5.23 1.79 4.89
CA ASP A 38 6.11 0.61 4.81
C ASP A 38 6.23 -0.11 6.16
N ARG A 39 6.48 0.67 7.24
CA ARG A 39 6.54 0.13 8.60
C ARG A 39 5.22 -0.50 9.04
N GLU A 40 4.09 0.12 8.70
CA GLU A 40 2.77 -0.41 9.02
C GLU A 40 2.51 -1.74 8.29
N VAL A 41 2.88 -1.83 6.99
CA VAL A 41 2.74 -3.05 6.20
C VAL A 41 3.62 -4.16 6.79
N VAL A 42 4.92 -3.92 6.98
CA VAL A 42 5.85 -4.90 7.56
C VAL A 42 5.35 -5.40 8.92
N ALA A 43 4.83 -4.52 9.77
CA ALA A 43 4.30 -4.91 11.08
C ALA A 43 3.06 -5.82 11.00
N ARG A 44 2.26 -5.71 9.94
CA ARG A 44 1.03 -6.48 9.74
C ARG A 44 1.25 -7.78 8.97
N THR A 45 2.10 -7.78 7.95
CA THR A 45 2.29 -8.90 7.02
C THR A 45 3.60 -9.67 7.25
N GLY A 46 4.56 -9.07 7.97
CA GLY A 46 5.91 -9.62 8.14
C GLY A 46 6.85 -9.35 6.96
N GLU A 47 6.34 -8.77 5.86
CA GLU A 47 7.08 -8.52 4.62
C GLU A 47 6.86 -7.08 4.14
N PRO A 48 7.89 -6.40 3.58
CA PRO A 48 7.72 -5.06 3.04
C PRO A 48 6.92 -5.07 1.74
N VAL A 49 6.35 -3.92 1.39
CA VAL A 49 5.73 -3.73 0.08
C VAL A 49 6.80 -3.46 -0.99
N GLN A 50 6.51 -3.81 -2.24
CA GLN A 50 7.35 -3.43 -3.35
C GLN A 50 7.23 -1.93 -3.64
N TRP A 51 8.34 -1.19 -3.45
CA TRP A 51 8.47 0.21 -3.84
C TRP A 51 9.12 0.33 -5.22
N CYS A 52 8.52 1.15 -6.10
CA CYS A 52 9.07 1.42 -7.42
C CYS A 52 10.35 2.27 -7.33
N GLN A 53 11.33 1.94 -8.17
CA GLN A 53 12.54 2.74 -8.36
C GLN A 53 12.45 3.45 -9.71
N PHE A 54 12.77 4.74 -9.74
CA PHE A 54 12.67 5.57 -10.94
C PHE A 54 14.05 6.11 -11.33
N GLU A 55 14.35 6.11 -12.64
CA GLU A 55 15.65 6.54 -13.19
C GLU A 55 15.98 8.00 -12.89
N PHE A 56 14.97 8.86 -12.74
CA PHE A 56 15.11 10.30 -12.50
C PHE A 56 14.79 10.70 -11.05
N GLY A 57 14.84 9.73 -10.12
CA GLY A 57 14.45 9.95 -8.73
C GLY A 57 12.93 10.00 -8.54
N GLY A 58 12.52 10.13 -7.28
CA GLY A 58 11.13 9.97 -6.85
C GLY A 58 10.97 8.75 -5.94
N HIS A 59 10.12 8.88 -4.92
CA HIS A 59 9.82 7.84 -3.94
C HIS A 59 8.35 7.92 -3.58
N GLY A 60 7.82 6.82 -3.04
CA GLY A 60 6.45 6.79 -2.54
C GLY A 60 5.43 6.14 -3.46
N VAL A 61 5.87 5.59 -4.61
CA VAL A 61 5.02 4.71 -5.43
C VAL A 61 5.27 3.26 -5.02
N CYS A 62 4.22 2.55 -4.62
CA CYS A 62 4.27 1.11 -4.35
C CYS A 62 3.32 0.33 -5.26
N VAL A 63 3.59 -0.97 -5.37
CA VAL A 63 2.76 -1.94 -6.06
C VAL A 63 2.27 -2.98 -5.07
N LEU A 64 0.96 -3.26 -5.09
CA LEU A 64 0.29 -4.23 -4.23
C LEU A 64 -0.63 -5.10 -5.08
N SER A 65 -0.48 -6.42 -4.99
CA SER A 65 -1.42 -7.39 -5.51
C SER A 65 -2.69 -7.46 -4.65
N LYS A 66 -3.79 -7.95 -5.24
CA LYS A 66 -5.00 -8.30 -4.47
C LYS A 66 -4.71 -9.21 -3.28
N ARG A 67 -3.79 -10.17 -3.45
CA ARG A 67 -3.34 -11.08 -2.38
C ARG A 67 -2.70 -10.33 -1.21
N GLU A 68 -1.82 -9.38 -1.49
CA GLU A 68 -1.17 -8.56 -0.45
C GLU A 68 -2.16 -7.62 0.23
N LEU A 69 -3.10 -7.03 -0.50
CA LEU A 69 -4.18 -6.22 0.06
C LEU A 69 -5.05 -7.04 1.02
N ASN A 70 -5.40 -8.27 0.62
CA ASN A 70 -6.12 -9.21 1.49
C ASN A 70 -5.29 -9.60 2.72
N ALA A 71 -3.99 -9.84 2.60
CA ALA A 71 -3.14 -10.14 3.76
C ALA A 71 -3.07 -8.94 4.74
N LEU A 72 -3.05 -7.72 4.21
CA LEU A 72 -2.92 -6.49 4.99
C LEU A 72 -4.21 -6.11 5.73
N TYR A 73 -5.36 -6.33 5.09
CA TYR A 73 -6.68 -5.88 5.55
C TYR A 73 -7.74 -6.97 5.61
N SER A 74 -7.33 -8.24 5.73
CA SER A 74 -8.25 -9.40 5.82
C SER A 74 -9.47 -9.04 6.64
N ALA A 75 -10.61 -8.92 5.94
CA ALA A 75 -11.89 -8.70 6.58
C ALA A 75 -12.13 -9.93 7.46
N PHE A 76 -12.31 -9.72 8.76
CA PHE A 76 -12.88 -10.72 9.64
C PHE A 76 -14.29 -11.08 9.18
#